data_AF-A0A285TKB1-F1
#
_entry.id   AF-A0A285TKB1-F1
#
_cell.length_a   1.000
_cell.length_b   1.000
_cell.length_c   1.000
_cell.angle_alpha   90.00
_cell.angle_beta   90.00
_cell.angle_gamma   90.00
#
_symmetry.space_group_name_H-M   'P 1'
#
loop_
_entity.id
_entity.type
_entity.pdbx_description
1 polymer ?
#
loop_
_entity_poly.entity_id
_entity_poly.type
_entity_poly.pdbx_seq_one_letter_code
_entity_poly.pdbx_strand_id
1 'polypeptide(L)'
;MSYVIYFDESNKLDQPGIDYSYYGALGMDETVANNIRQYINNLNETLRSKSEMHFVEYTQDTNFEKYFKALHYVLSQPIQLNLMIVNKGDAEKLTTAMDIKMAELRELFYVKIPERLFYGLTRDLSTGQPIKIVIDENSEYEKIELEKKIIEQMNAHSAYRKKAYKVVDVEQASSEKDLLLQMIDNLMGIIVFVLEKQHKAFEENRDNITLDVKCDLIYRLLIEQNNLELLHKKVMLYCWEGNEEGISQIEFSQFTGNFIMSKTKYDVSEMAKLAQVRAMYPNETTKFYRVQMGYPRQLRKLLGYIDELDGKGRNSYYLEK
;
A
#
# COMPACT_ATOMS: atom_id res chain seq x y z
N MET A 1 -11.23 -24.80 -2.78
CA MET A 1 -10.24 -23.76 -3.12
C MET A 1 -9.95 -23.00 -1.83
N SER A 2 -8.69 -22.79 -1.44
CA SER A 2 -8.34 -22.07 -0.21
C SER A 2 -8.44 -20.56 -0.39
N TYR A 3 -8.74 -19.85 0.69
CA TYR A 3 -8.57 -18.42 0.80
C TYR A 3 -7.23 -18.13 1.48
N VAL A 4 -6.52 -17.11 1.03
CA VAL A 4 -5.24 -16.70 1.61
C VAL A 4 -5.31 -15.26 2.09
N ILE A 5 -4.68 -14.99 3.23
CA ILE A 5 -4.59 -13.65 3.82
C ILE A 5 -3.12 -13.33 4.08
N TYR A 6 -2.67 -12.17 3.63
CA TYR A 6 -1.34 -11.59 3.93
C TYR A 6 -1.50 -10.48 4.95
N PHE A 7 -0.60 -10.40 5.92
CA PHE A 7 -0.65 -9.42 6.99
C PHE A 7 0.69 -8.70 7.15
N ASP A 8 0.62 -7.38 7.33
CA ASP A 8 1.77 -6.52 7.52
C ASP A 8 1.41 -5.30 8.42
N GLU A 9 2.42 -4.68 9.00
CA GLU A 9 2.33 -3.50 9.87
C GLU A 9 3.25 -2.39 9.37
N SER A 10 2.70 -1.18 9.24
CA SER A 10 3.48 0.03 8.99
C SER A 10 3.46 0.93 10.21
N ASN A 11 4.63 1.42 10.61
CA ASN A 11 4.90 2.20 11.83
C ASN A 11 4.56 1.44 13.12
N LYS A 12 5.56 1.26 13.99
CA LYS A 12 5.34 0.65 15.31
C LYS A 12 4.80 1.68 16.29
N LEU A 13 3.81 1.34 17.09
CA LEU A 13 3.12 2.27 18.01
C LEU A 13 4.05 3.03 18.98
N ASP A 14 5.20 2.47 19.35
CA ASP A 14 6.21 3.07 20.23
C ASP A 14 7.31 3.83 19.49
N GLN A 15 7.30 3.84 18.15
CA GLN A 15 8.30 4.52 17.34
C GLN A 15 8.26 6.04 17.61
N PRO A 16 9.41 6.71 17.76
CA PRO A 16 9.45 8.16 17.94
C PRO A 16 8.96 8.92 16.69
N GLY A 17 8.21 10.00 16.90
CA GLY A 17 7.84 10.94 15.82
C GLY A 17 6.74 10.48 14.88
N ILE A 18 6.01 9.42 15.22
CA ILE A 18 4.80 8.99 14.51
C ILE A 18 3.55 9.29 15.34
N ASP A 19 2.44 9.58 14.67
CA ASP A 19 1.13 9.80 15.32
C ASP A 19 0.21 8.58 15.20
N TYR A 20 0.46 7.71 14.21
CA TYR A 20 -0.39 6.58 13.88
C TYR A 20 0.44 5.32 13.56
N SER A 21 -0.11 4.18 13.96
CA SER A 21 0.32 2.84 13.51
C SER A 21 -0.75 2.24 12.59
N TYR A 22 -0.32 1.47 11.60
CA TYR A 22 -1.18 0.93 10.55
C TYR A 22 -1.01 -0.58 10.47
N TYR A 23 -2.12 -1.32 10.55
CA TYR A 23 -2.14 -2.77 10.40
C TYR A 23 -2.96 -3.12 9.17
N GLY A 24 -2.40 -3.87 8.22
CA GLY A 24 -3.06 -4.23 6.98
C GLY A 24 -3.28 -5.73 6.84
N ALA A 25 -4.40 -6.11 6.23
CA ALA A 25 -4.66 -7.48 5.82
C ALA A 25 -5.17 -7.52 4.37
N LEU A 26 -4.47 -8.26 3.51
CA LEU A 26 -4.79 -8.46 2.10
C LEU A 26 -5.33 -9.88 1.89
N GLY A 27 -6.61 -10.01 1.56
CA GLY A 27 -7.29 -11.28 1.31
C GLY A 27 -7.59 -11.54 -0.16
N MET A 28 -7.47 -12.78 -0.59
CA MET A 28 -7.85 -13.25 -1.93
C MET A 28 -7.95 -14.79 -1.99
N ASP A 29 -8.53 -15.32 -3.08
CA ASP A 29 -8.46 -16.75 -3.35
C ASP A 29 -7.02 -17.19 -3.73
N GLU A 30 -6.65 -18.41 -3.36
CA GLU A 30 -5.30 -18.97 -3.63
C GLU A 30 -4.94 -18.95 -5.12
N THR A 31 -5.90 -19.19 -6.02
CA THR A 31 -5.67 -19.12 -7.47
C THR A 31 -5.30 -17.70 -7.91
N VAL A 32 -5.92 -16.68 -7.30
CA VAL A 32 -5.63 -15.27 -7.58
C VAL A 32 -4.22 -14.92 -7.10
N ALA A 33 -3.86 -15.35 -5.89
CA ALA A 33 -2.52 -15.16 -5.35
C ALA A 33 -1.45 -15.77 -6.26
N ASN A 34 -1.68 -16.98 -6.75
CA ASN A 34 -0.75 -17.64 -7.68
C ASN A 34 -0.63 -16.92 -9.02
N ASN A 35 -1.73 -16.39 -9.57
CA ASN A 35 -1.69 -15.58 -10.79
C ASN A 35 -0.90 -14.29 -10.60
N ILE A 36 -1.03 -13.64 -9.43
CA ILE A 36 -0.23 -12.46 -9.06
C ILE A 36 1.25 -12.81 -8.98
N ARG A 37 1.62 -13.90 -8.28
CA ARG A 37 3.02 -14.36 -8.21
C ARG A 37 3.61 -14.60 -9.59
N GLN A 38 2.89 -15.33 -10.44
CA GLN A 38 3.34 -15.64 -11.80
C GLN A 38 3.54 -14.36 -12.62
N TYR A 39 2.58 -13.43 -12.57
CA TYR A 39 2.70 -12.16 -13.27
C TYR A 39 3.94 -11.36 -12.82
N ILE A 40 4.13 -11.20 -11.51
CA ILE A 40 5.24 -10.44 -10.96
C ILE A 40 6.59 -11.12 -11.25
N ASN A 41 6.67 -12.45 -11.20
CA ASN A 41 7.88 -13.18 -11.59
C ASN A 41 8.22 -12.96 -13.06
N ASN A 42 7.24 -13.09 -13.97
CA ASN A 42 7.44 -12.83 -15.39
C ASN A 42 7.86 -11.37 -15.64
N LEU A 43 7.28 -10.42 -14.90
CA LEU A 43 7.66 -9.01 -14.95
C LEU A 43 9.11 -8.81 -14.51
N ASN A 44 9.52 -9.44 -13.41
CA ASN A 44 10.90 -9.38 -12.91
C ASN A 44 11.90 -9.95 -13.93
N GLU A 45 11.58 -11.08 -14.55
CA GLU A 45 12.40 -11.68 -15.62
C GLU A 45 12.51 -10.76 -16.84
N THR A 46 11.38 -10.22 -17.30
CA THR A 46 11.32 -9.31 -18.46
C THR A 46 12.15 -8.05 -18.23
N LEU A 47 12.05 -7.47 -17.03
CA LEU A 47 12.79 -6.27 -16.64
C LEU A 47 14.22 -6.57 -16.17
N ARG A 48 14.61 -7.85 -16.08
CA ARG A 48 15.87 -8.31 -15.50
C ARG A 48 16.12 -7.71 -14.11
N SER A 49 15.05 -7.55 -13.34
CA SER A 49 15.07 -6.96 -12.00
C SER A 49 15.19 -8.05 -10.94
N LYS A 50 16.15 -7.86 -10.03
CA LYS A 50 16.30 -8.66 -8.81
C LYS A 50 15.99 -7.87 -7.54
N SER A 51 15.68 -6.58 -7.67
CA SER A 51 15.39 -5.73 -6.52
C SER A 51 14.03 -6.10 -5.95
N GLU A 52 13.86 -5.99 -4.65
CA GLU A 52 12.55 -6.13 -4.01
C GLU A 52 11.68 -4.90 -4.27
N MET A 53 10.39 -5.03 -3.95
CA MET A 53 9.46 -3.92 -3.94
C MET A 53 9.12 -3.57 -2.51
N HIS A 54 9.79 -2.56 -1.95
CA HIS A 54 9.48 -1.96 -0.66
C HIS A 54 9.15 -0.49 -0.87
N PHE A 55 8.00 -0.04 -0.39
CA PHE A 55 7.55 1.33 -0.63
C PHE A 55 8.50 2.38 -0.04
N VAL A 56 9.10 2.07 1.12
CA VAL A 56 10.11 2.93 1.76
C VAL A 56 11.33 3.11 0.86
N GLU A 57 11.76 2.07 0.16
CA GLU A 57 12.94 2.06 -0.71
C GLU A 57 12.70 2.71 -2.09
N TYR A 58 11.44 2.93 -2.46
CA TYR A 58 11.06 3.63 -3.69
C TYR A 58 11.39 5.14 -3.59
N THR A 59 12.65 5.46 -3.85
CA THR A 59 13.24 6.81 -3.72
C THR A 59 13.67 7.41 -5.06
N GLN A 60 13.59 6.64 -6.15
CA GLN A 60 13.93 7.05 -7.50
C GLN A 60 12.99 6.41 -8.51
N ASP A 61 12.78 7.05 -9.67
CA ASP A 61 11.84 6.56 -10.69
C ASP A 61 12.42 5.47 -11.61
N THR A 62 13.63 5.00 -11.36
CA THR A 62 14.30 3.95 -12.16
C THR A 62 13.47 2.67 -12.26
N ASN A 63 12.87 2.28 -11.13
CA ASN A 63 12.03 1.09 -11.00
C ASN A 63 10.53 1.36 -11.21
N PHE A 64 10.16 2.55 -11.72
CA PHE A 64 8.76 2.93 -11.94
C PHE A 64 7.96 1.86 -12.69
N GLU A 65 8.49 1.33 -13.79
CA GLU A 65 7.78 0.34 -14.62
C GLU A 65 7.40 -0.91 -13.83
N LYS A 66 8.31 -1.40 -13.00
CA LYS A 66 8.09 -2.58 -12.16
C LYS A 66 6.97 -2.34 -11.15
N TYR A 67 7.07 -1.24 -10.38
CA TYR A 67 6.08 -0.90 -9.36
C TYR A 67 4.71 -0.63 -9.99
N PHE A 68 4.66 0.20 -11.03
CA PHE A 68 3.43 0.57 -11.71
C PHE A 68 2.70 -0.65 -12.29
N LYS A 69 3.41 -1.51 -13.05
CA LYS A 69 2.79 -2.70 -13.67
C LYS A 69 2.34 -3.71 -12.62
N ALA A 70 3.16 -3.98 -11.60
CA ALA A 70 2.79 -4.90 -10.52
C ALA A 70 1.54 -4.40 -9.77
N LEU A 71 1.54 -3.14 -9.32
CA LEU A 71 0.42 -2.55 -8.58
C LEU A 71 -0.85 -2.47 -9.42
N HIS A 72 -0.76 -2.05 -10.68
CA HIS A 72 -1.91 -2.01 -11.59
C HIS A 72 -2.50 -3.41 -11.79
N TYR A 73 -1.65 -4.42 -12.01
CA TYR A 73 -2.13 -5.80 -12.14
C TYR A 73 -2.80 -6.28 -10.85
N VAL A 74 -2.20 -6.09 -9.68
CA VAL A 74 -2.77 -6.47 -8.38
C VAL A 74 -4.11 -5.79 -8.15
N LEU A 75 -4.22 -4.48 -8.43
CA LEU A 75 -5.49 -3.74 -8.32
C LEU A 75 -6.55 -4.23 -9.30
N SER A 76 -6.20 -4.85 -10.42
CA SER A 76 -7.18 -5.46 -11.34
C SER A 76 -7.74 -6.80 -10.83
N GLN A 77 -7.02 -7.50 -9.95
CA GLN A 77 -7.40 -8.83 -9.45
C GLN A 77 -8.46 -8.78 -8.34
N PRO A 78 -9.30 -9.81 -8.14
CA PRO A 78 -10.32 -9.82 -7.08
C PRO A 78 -9.71 -10.00 -5.69
N ILE A 79 -9.13 -8.93 -5.17
CA ILE A 79 -8.52 -8.80 -3.84
C ILE A 79 -9.38 -7.93 -2.93
N GLN A 80 -9.20 -8.06 -1.61
CA GLN A 80 -9.77 -7.19 -0.60
C GLN A 80 -8.67 -6.76 0.39
N LEU A 81 -8.58 -5.48 0.70
CA LEU A 81 -7.59 -4.92 1.65
C LEU A 81 -8.33 -4.25 2.81
N ASN A 82 -8.09 -4.71 4.02
CA ASN A 82 -8.57 -4.07 5.24
C ASN A 82 -7.39 -3.43 5.97
N LEU A 83 -7.49 -2.15 6.36
CA LEU A 83 -6.50 -1.47 7.20
C LEU A 83 -7.14 -0.99 8.51
N MET A 84 -6.42 -1.17 9.61
CA MET A 84 -6.69 -0.56 10.91
C MET A 84 -5.67 0.55 11.16
N ILE A 85 -6.17 1.74 11.47
CA ILE A 85 -5.40 2.91 11.87
C ILE A 85 -5.52 3.05 13.37
N VAL A 86 -4.41 3.10 14.09
CA VAL A 86 -4.36 3.20 15.54
C VAL A 86 -3.73 4.53 15.92
N ASN A 87 -4.48 5.39 16.61
CA ASN A 87 -3.95 6.65 17.13
C ASN A 87 -3.01 6.39 18.32
N LYS A 88 -1.76 6.86 18.21
CA LYS A 88 -0.76 6.70 19.27
C LYS A 88 -1.10 7.46 20.54
N GLY A 89 -1.58 8.70 20.42
CA GLY A 89 -1.95 9.52 21.57
C GLY A 89 -3.07 8.88 22.40
N ASP A 90 -4.03 8.21 21.75
CA ASP A 90 -5.09 7.49 22.45
C ASP A 90 -4.59 6.17 23.05
N ALA A 91 -3.65 5.50 22.40
CA ALA A 91 -2.96 4.35 23.00
C ALA A 91 -2.17 4.74 24.26
N GLU A 92 -1.46 5.87 24.25
CA GLU A 92 -0.72 6.38 25.41
C GLU A 92 -1.64 6.67 26.60
N LYS A 93 -2.81 7.30 26.35
CA LYS A 93 -3.84 7.49 27.38
C LYS A 93 -4.30 6.15 27.96
N LEU A 94 -4.54 5.15 27.10
CA LEU A 94 -4.96 3.83 27.53
C LEU A 94 -3.92 3.14 28.41
N THR A 95 -2.63 3.22 28.06
CA THR A 95 -1.58 2.65 28.91
C THR A 95 -1.46 3.30 30.27
N THR A 96 -1.70 4.61 30.33
CA THR A 96 -1.74 5.34 31.61
C THR A 96 -2.94 4.88 32.46
N ALA A 97 -4.10 4.67 31.83
CA ALA A 97 -5.30 4.20 32.50
C ALA A 97 -5.22 2.73 32.96
N MET A 98 -4.52 1.88 32.21
CA MET A 98 -4.34 0.45 32.51
C MET A 98 -3.13 0.14 33.40
N ASP A 99 -2.26 1.13 33.65
CA ASP A 99 -0.97 0.96 34.34
C ASP A 99 -0.08 -0.13 33.69
N ILE A 100 0.05 -0.07 32.36
CA ILE A 100 0.89 -0.99 31.58
C ILE A 100 1.85 -0.19 30.68
N LYS A 101 2.89 -0.85 30.17
CA LYS A 101 3.80 -0.22 29.19
C LYS A 101 3.24 -0.29 27.77
N MET A 102 3.75 0.59 26.89
CA MET A 102 3.41 0.57 25.47
C MET A 102 3.66 -0.79 24.81
N ALA A 103 4.76 -1.44 25.17
CA ALA A 103 5.10 -2.77 24.65
C ALA A 103 4.04 -3.83 25.02
N GLU A 104 3.52 -3.77 26.26
CA GLU A 104 2.47 -4.69 26.72
C GLU A 104 1.14 -4.43 26.00
N LEU A 105 0.77 -3.15 25.79
CA LEU A 105 -0.42 -2.83 24.99
C LEU A 105 -0.29 -3.33 23.55
N ARG A 106 0.90 -3.21 22.96
CA ARG A 106 1.17 -3.66 21.60
C ARG A 106 1.01 -5.19 21.47
N GLU A 107 1.45 -5.97 22.45
CA GLU A 107 1.20 -7.42 22.49
C GLU A 107 -0.31 -7.74 22.48
N LEU A 108 -1.12 -6.95 23.19
CA LEU A 108 -2.58 -7.09 23.16
C LEU A 108 -3.16 -6.74 21.78
N PHE A 109 -2.65 -5.69 21.15
CA PHE A 109 -3.07 -5.24 19.82
C PHE A 109 -2.68 -6.25 18.73
N TYR A 110 -1.49 -6.84 18.79
CA TYR A 110 -1.06 -7.89 17.86
C TYR A 110 -1.96 -9.12 17.87
N VAL A 111 -2.69 -9.39 18.95
CA VAL A 111 -3.68 -10.48 18.95
C VAL A 111 -5.02 -10.00 18.41
N LYS A 112 -5.52 -8.84 18.89
CA LYS A 112 -6.91 -8.41 18.63
C LYS A 112 -7.12 -7.64 17.33
N ILE A 113 -6.13 -6.94 16.82
CA ILE A 113 -6.25 -6.19 15.57
C ILE A 113 -6.21 -7.14 14.36
N PRO A 114 -5.23 -8.06 14.24
CA PRO A 114 -5.19 -8.97 13.10
C PRO A 114 -6.43 -9.86 13.04
N GLU A 115 -6.89 -10.38 14.18
CA GLU A 115 -8.15 -11.15 14.27
C GLU A 115 -9.34 -10.38 13.67
N ARG A 116 -9.51 -9.09 14.02
CA ARG A 116 -10.59 -8.26 13.47
C ARG A 116 -10.44 -8.02 11.97
N LEU A 117 -9.22 -7.74 11.51
CA LEU A 117 -8.93 -7.51 10.10
C LEU A 117 -9.23 -8.77 9.27
N PHE A 118 -8.76 -9.93 9.73
CA PHE A 118 -8.97 -11.21 9.09
C PHE A 118 -10.44 -11.60 9.08
N TYR A 119 -11.15 -11.42 10.20
CA TYR A 119 -12.59 -11.63 10.23
C TYR A 119 -13.34 -10.75 9.22
N GLY A 120 -12.92 -9.49 9.07
CA GLY A 120 -13.47 -8.59 8.06
C GLY A 120 -13.32 -9.12 6.63
N LEU A 121 -12.26 -9.88 6.34
CA LEU A 121 -12.02 -10.52 5.04
C LEU A 121 -12.78 -11.85 4.88
N THR A 122 -13.04 -12.56 5.97
CA THR A 122 -13.59 -13.92 5.93
C THR A 122 -15.11 -13.98 6.12
N ARG A 123 -15.73 -12.88 6.55
CA ARG A 123 -17.16 -12.84 6.93
C ARG A 123 -18.13 -13.23 5.81
N ASP A 124 -17.75 -13.02 4.56
CA ASP A 124 -18.58 -13.24 3.37
C ASP A 124 -18.14 -14.50 2.58
N LEU A 125 -17.18 -15.26 3.11
CA LEU A 125 -16.69 -16.49 2.48
C LEU A 125 -17.70 -17.64 2.60
N SER A 126 -17.56 -18.59 1.67
CA SER A 126 -18.37 -19.80 1.65
C SER A 126 -18.10 -20.71 2.85
N THR A 127 -19.14 -21.38 3.33
CA THR A 127 -19.04 -22.38 4.40
C THR A 127 -18.04 -23.47 4.03
N GLY A 128 -17.14 -23.80 4.96
CA GLY A 128 -16.15 -24.87 4.81
C GLY A 128 -14.87 -24.47 4.08
N GLN A 129 -14.72 -23.20 3.69
CA GLN A 129 -13.51 -22.74 3.00
C GLN A 129 -12.29 -22.76 3.95
N PRO A 130 -11.18 -23.42 3.57
CA PRO A 130 -9.95 -23.39 4.34
C PRO A 130 -9.23 -22.06 4.12
N ILE A 131 -8.76 -21.46 5.21
CA ILE A 131 -8.01 -20.20 5.21
C ILE A 131 -6.57 -20.47 5.63
N LYS A 132 -5.63 -19.91 4.87
CA LYS A 132 -4.22 -19.81 5.24
C LYS A 132 -3.86 -18.35 5.46
N ILE A 133 -3.00 -18.09 6.42
CA ILE A 133 -2.57 -16.73 6.75
C ILE A 133 -1.05 -16.68 6.71
N VAL A 134 -0.50 -15.69 6.03
CA VAL A 134 0.94 -15.42 5.97
C VAL A 134 1.17 -14.05 6.62
N ILE A 135 2.03 -14.02 7.62
CA ILE A 135 2.36 -12.84 8.42
C ILE A 135 3.80 -12.46 8.08
N ASP A 136 4.10 -11.17 7.89
CA ASP A 136 5.50 -10.76 7.74
C ASP A 136 6.32 -11.09 9.00
N GLU A 137 7.55 -11.55 8.80
CA GLU A 137 8.40 -12.10 9.85
C GLU A 137 8.80 -11.02 10.87
N ASN A 138 8.48 -11.25 12.16
CA ASN A 138 8.84 -10.34 13.23
C ASN A 138 9.05 -11.10 14.55
N SER A 139 10.24 -10.95 15.13
CA SER A 139 10.62 -11.57 16.41
C SER A 139 9.68 -11.25 17.60
N GLU A 140 8.89 -10.18 17.51
CA GLU A 140 7.88 -9.86 18.54
C GLU A 140 6.67 -10.79 18.46
N TYR A 141 6.30 -11.25 17.26
CA TYR A 141 5.20 -12.19 17.03
C TYR A 141 5.55 -13.59 17.56
N GLU A 142 6.81 -13.99 17.41
CA GLU A 142 7.33 -15.25 17.97
C GLU A 142 7.19 -15.29 19.50
N LYS A 143 7.53 -14.20 20.20
CA LYS A 143 7.47 -14.12 21.66
C LYS A 143 6.06 -14.36 22.21
N ILE A 144 5.04 -13.98 21.44
CA ILE A 144 3.64 -14.10 21.86
C ILE A 144 2.93 -15.32 21.27
N GLU A 145 3.62 -16.19 20.53
CA GLU A 145 3.03 -17.31 19.78
C GLU A 145 1.85 -16.85 18.90
N LEU A 146 2.04 -15.77 18.13
CA LEU A 146 0.95 -15.09 17.41
C LEU A 146 0.18 -16.06 16.50
N GLU A 147 0.87 -16.92 15.76
CA GLU A 147 0.29 -17.86 14.79
C GLU A 147 -0.74 -18.77 15.47
N LYS A 148 -0.36 -19.36 16.61
CA LYS A 148 -1.23 -20.23 17.40
C LYS A 148 -2.43 -19.47 17.95
N LYS A 149 -2.21 -18.26 18.49
CA LYS A 149 -3.30 -17.41 19.00
C LYS A 149 -4.29 -17.04 17.90
N ILE A 150 -3.81 -16.72 16.70
CA ILE A 150 -4.66 -16.41 15.54
C ILE A 150 -5.48 -17.63 15.12
N ILE A 151 -4.88 -18.82 15.03
CA ILE A 151 -5.60 -20.06 14.72
C ILE A 151 -6.73 -20.29 15.71
N GLU A 152 -6.44 -20.21 17.02
CA GLU A 152 -7.41 -20.42 18.09
C GLU A 152 -8.55 -19.40 18.03
N GLN A 153 -8.22 -18.11 17.98
CA GLN A 153 -9.21 -17.02 18.00
C GLN A 153 -10.09 -17.02 16.76
N MET A 154 -9.51 -17.15 15.56
CA MET A 154 -10.26 -17.12 14.31
C MET A 154 -11.20 -18.32 14.16
N ASN A 155 -10.75 -19.51 14.58
CA ASN A 155 -11.60 -20.70 14.53
C ASN A 155 -12.70 -20.67 15.60
N ALA A 156 -12.41 -20.16 16.81
CA ALA A 156 -13.43 -19.93 17.84
C ALA A 156 -14.49 -18.92 17.35
N HIS A 157 -14.06 -17.83 16.73
CA HIS A 157 -14.93 -16.82 16.14
C HIS A 157 -15.83 -17.43 15.05
N SER A 158 -15.23 -18.20 14.12
CA SER A 158 -15.96 -18.90 13.06
C SER A 158 -17.06 -19.81 13.59
N ALA A 159 -16.75 -20.60 14.62
CA ALA A 159 -17.69 -21.51 15.26
C ALA A 159 -18.82 -20.76 15.97
N TYR A 160 -18.47 -19.78 16.80
CA TYR A 160 -19.43 -18.98 17.56
C TYR A 160 -20.42 -18.23 16.65
N ARG A 161 -19.94 -17.67 15.53
CA ARG A 161 -20.75 -16.89 14.58
C ARG A 161 -21.38 -17.72 13.47
N LYS A 162 -21.26 -19.05 13.51
CA LYS A 162 -21.79 -19.97 12.47
C LYS A 162 -21.31 -19.63 11.05
N LYS A 163 -20.07 -19.12 10.91
CA LYS A 163 -19.46 -18.84 9.60
C LYS A 163 -18.91 -20.10 8.94
N ALA A 164 -18.43 -21.04 9.77
CA ALA A 164 -17.96 -22.35 9.36
C ALA A 164 -16.80 -22.35 8.33
N TYR A 165 -16.03 -21.27 8.23
CA TYR A 165 -14.68 -21.34 7.67
C TYR A 165 -13.73 -21.97 8.69
N LYS A 166 -12.56 -22.42 8.24
CA LYS A 166 -11.51 -22.92 9.14
C LYS A 166 -10.15 -22.35 8.76
N VAL A 167 -9.49 -21.67 9.70
CA VAL A 167 -8.07 -21.37 9.58
C VAL A 167 -7.30 -22.66 9.81
N VAL A 168 -6.63 -23.13 8.75
CA VAL A 168 -5.91 -24.39 8.75
C VAL A 168 -4.41 -24.21 8.95
N ASP A 169 -3.90 -23.02 8.66
CA ASP A 169 -2.48 -22.72 8.65
C ASP A 169 -2.24 -21.23 8.87
N VAL A 170 -1.22 -20.90 9.67
CA VAL A 170 -0.72 -19.55 9.90
C VAL A 170 0.79 -19.64 10.00
N GLU A 171 1.50 -18.96 9.11
CA GLU A 171 2.96 -18.97 9.05
C GLU A 171 3.52 -17.55 8.99
N GLN A 172 4.73 -17.38 9.53
CA GLN A 172 5.55 -16.20 9.27
C GLN A 172 6.41 -16.45 8.03
N ALA A 173 6.50 -15.46 7.15
CA ALA A 173 7.37 -15.49 5.98
C ALA A 173 8.13 -14.17 5.84
N SER A 174 9.36 -14.26 5.37
CA SER A 174 10.15 -13.07 5.03
C SER A 174 9.61 -12.43 3.75
N SER A 175 9.33 -11.12 3.82
CA SER A 175 8.99 -10.30 2.64
C SER A 175 10.02 -10.34 1.52
N GLU A 176 11.29 -10.69 1.79
CA GLU A 176 12.30 -10.92 0.75
C GLU A 176 11.91 -12.06 -0.22
N LYS A 177 11.16 -13.05 0.28
CA LYS A 177 10.81 -14.29 -0.44
C LYS A 177 9.34 -14.37 -0.83
N ASP A 178 8.47 -13.54 -0.27
CA ASP A 178 7.04 -13.52 -0.63
C ASP A 178 6.64 -12.21 -1.32
N LEU A 179 6.33 -12.32 -2.62
CA LEU A 179 5.90 -11.20 -3.44
C LEU A 179 4.58 -10.58 -2.97
N LEU A 180 3.70 -11.34 -2.32
CA LEU A 180 2.41 -10.83 -1.84
C LEU A 180 2.59 -10.03 -0.55
N LEU A 181 3.57 -10.39 0.29
CA LEU A 181 4.01 -9.53 1.41
C LEU A 181 4.57 -8.19 0.89
N GLN A 182 5.39 -8.22 -0.16
CA GLN A 182 5.82 -6.98 -0.82
C GLN A 182 4.62 -6.18 -1.39
N MET A 183 3.60 -6.85 -1.94
CA MET A 183 2.42 -6.14 -2.47
C MET A 183 1.58 -5.48 -1.39
N ILE A 184 1.39 -6.11 -0.23
CA ILE A 184 0.67 -5.46 0.87
C ILE A 184 1.48 -4.27 1.44
N ASP A 185 2.81 -4.39 1.61
CA ASP A 185 3.67 -3.26 2.00
C ASP A 185 3.47 -2.07 1.04
N ASN A 186 3.51 -2.32 -0.27
CA ASN A 186 3.36 -1.25 -1.25
C ASN A 186 1.96 -0.62 -1.24
N LEU A 187 0.91 -1.43 -1.18
CA LEU A 187 -0.46 -0.91 -1.11
C LEU A 187 -0.68 -0.11 0.19
N MET A 188 -0.20 -0.61 1.32
CA MET A 188 -0.23 0.08 2.60
C MET A 188 0.54 1.41 2.53
N GLY A 189 1.77 1.38 2.02
CA GLY A 189 2.60 2.57 1.87
C GLY A 189 1.93 3.66 1.03
N ILE A 190 1.25 3.29 -0.06
CA ILE A 190 0.45 4.22 -0.88
C ILE A 190 -0.72 4.81 -0.09
N ILE A 191 -1.47 3.97 0.62
CA ILE A 191 -2.63 4.41 1.41
C ILE A 191 -2.17 5.36 2.52
N VAL A 192 -1.15 4.99 3.29
CA VAL A 192 -0.56 5.80 4.36
C VAL A 192 -0.05 7.13 3.82
N PHE A 193 0.67 7.13 2.69
CA PHE A 193 1.16 8.35 2.04
C PHE A 193 0.03 9.34 1.74
N VAL A 194 -1.10 8.84 1.24
CA VAL A 194 -2.27 9.66 0.92
C VAL A 194 -3.00 10.12 2.20
N LEU A 195 -3.21 9.23 3.17
CA LEU A 195 -3.89 9.53 4.44
C LEU A 195 -3.15 10.60 5.25
N GLU A 196 -1.84 10.46 5.39
CA GLU A 196 -0.98 11.41 6.11
C GLU A 196 -0.68 12.68 5.32
N LYS A 197 -1.24 12.80 4.10
CA LYS A 197 -1.08 13.97 3.23
C LYS A 197 0.39 14.30 2.96
N GLN A 198 1.24 13.29 2.81
CA GLN A 198 2.68 13.47 2.58
C GLN A 198 2.98 14.27 1.29
N HIS A 199 2.04 14.30 0.34
CA HIS A 199 2.09 15.17 -0.83
C HIS A 199 2.16 16.68 -0.49
N LYS A 200 1.63 17.13 0.66
CA LYS A 200 1.72 18.53 1.08
C LYS A 200 3.14 18.92 1.48
N ALA A 201 3.87 18.02 2.13
CA ALA A 201 5.29 18.24 2.44
C ALA A 201 6.11 18.41 1.16
N PHE A 202 5.71 17.76 0.07
CA PHE A 202 6.29 17.97 -1.25
C PHE A 202 5.91 19.33 -1.87
N GLU A 203 4.67 19.80 -1.69
CA GLU A 203 4.28 21.14 -2.14
C GLU A 203 5.12 22.25 -1.49
N GLU A 204 5.45 22.07 -0.20
CA GLU A 204 6.29 22.97 0.60
C GLU A 204 7.79 22.84 0.26
N ASN A 205 8.26 21.62 -0.01
CA ASN A 205 9.65 21.33 -0.36
C ASN A 205 9.75 20.53 -1.67
N ARG A 206 9.68 21.25 -2.78
CA ARG A 206 9.67 20.67 -4.14
C ARG A 206 10.99 20.02 -4.57
N ASP A 207 12.07 20.25 -3.81
CA ASP A 207 13.37 19.65 -4.08
C ASP A 207 13.51 18.24 -3.49
N ASN A 208 12.51 17.77 -2.72
CA ASN A 208 12.49 16.42 -2.17
C ASN A 208 12.17 15.38 -3.27
N ILE A 209 13.22 14.85 -3.88
CA ILE A 209 13.15 13.85 -4.96
C ILE A 209 12.33 12.62 -4.54
N THR A 210 12.50 12.13 -3.31
CA THR A 210 11.82 10.93 -2.82
C THR A 210 10.31 11.13 -2.78
N LEU A 211 9.85 12.26 -2.24
CA LEU A 211 8.41 12.56 -2.21
C LEU A 211 7.87 12.82 -3.62
N ASP A 212 8.63 13.48 -4.50
CA ASP A 212 8.25 13.71 -5.89
C ASP A 212 7.98 12.41 -6.64
N VAL A 213 8.91 11.44 -6.57
CA VAL A 213 8.76 10.17 -7.29
C VAL A 213 7.62 9.32 -6.72
N LYS A 214 7.43 9.31 -5.39
CA LYS A 214 6.28 8.63 -4.76
C LYS A 214 4.96 9.27 -5.18
N CYS A 215 4.88 10.60 -5.16
CA CYS A 215 3.70 11.32 -5.67
C CYS A 215 3.42 10.99 -7.13
N ASP A 216 4.46 10.96 -7.99
CA ASP A 216 4.30 10.64 -9.41
C ASP A 216 3.84 9.19 -9.61
N LEU A 217 4.41 8.21 -8.91
CA LEU A 217 3.97 6.82 -8.95
C LEU A 217 2.50 6.67 -8.55
N ILE A 218 2.12 7.21 -7.40
CA ILE A 218 0.75 7.08 -6.87
C ILE A 218 -0.23 7.75 -7.83
N TYR A 219 0.04 8.98 -8.23
CA TYR A 219 -0.86 9.70 -9.14
C TYR A 219 -1.06 8.97 -10.45
N ARG A 220 0.04 8.53 -11.07
CA ARG A 220 0.01 7.81 -12.33
C ARG A 220 -0.70 6.47 -12.24
N LEU A 221 -0.56 5.77 -11.11
CA LEU A 221 -1.31 4.56 -10.81
C LEU A 221 -2.81 4.86 -10.70
N LEU A 222 -3.20 5.89 -9.94
CA LEU A 222 -4.62 6.19 -9.68
C LEU A 222 -5.38 6.65 -10.92
N ILE A 223 -4.75 7.43 -11.80
CA ILE A 223 -5.40 7.91 -13.04
C ILE A 223 -5.45 6.86 -14.16
N GLU A 224 -4.73 5.74 -14.00
CA GLU A 224 -4.70 4.70 -15.03
C GLU A 224 -6.00 3.89 -15.01
N GLN A 225 -6.68 3.86 -16.16
CA GLN A 225 -7.94 3.13 -16.36
C GLN A 225 -8.95 3.44 -15.23
N ASN A 226 -9.45 2.41 -14.54
CA ASN A 226 -10.36 2.54 -13.41
C ASN A 226 -9.68 2.23 -12.06
N ASN A 227 -8.35 2.37 -11.96
CA ASN A 227 -7.61 2.01 -10.74
C ASN A 227 -8.09 2.77 -9.50
N LEU A 228 -8.46 4.06 -9.62
CA LEU A 228 -9.02 4.82 -8.50
C LEU A 228 -10.30 4.18 -7.95
N GLU A 229 -11.24 3.82 -8.83
CA GLU A 229 -12.50 3.17 -8.46
C GLU A 229 -12.23 1.78 -7.86
N LEU A 230 -11.34 1.00 -8.48
CA LEU A 230 -10.94 -0.31 -7.99
C LEU A 230 -10.33 -0.23 -6.59
N LEU A 231 -9.48 0.77 -6.34
CA LEU A 231 -8.87 0.99 -5.04
C LEU A 231 -9.93 1.34 -3.99
N HIS A 232 -10.84 2.27 -4.28
CA HIS A 232 -11.93 2.63 -3.36
C HIS A 232 -12.84 1.45 -3.04
N LYS A 233 -13.12 0.58 -4.01
CA LYS A 233 -13.97 -0.61 -3.81
C LYS A 233 -13.29 -1.69 -2.95
N LYS A 234 -11.96 -1.81 -3.06
CA LYS A 234 -11.20 -2.91 -2.46
C LYS A 234 -10.62 -2.59 -1.10
N VAL A 235 -10.45 -1.30 -0.79
CA VAL A 235 -9.85 -0.83 0.47
C VAL A 235 -10.94 -0.46 1.47
N MET A 236 -10.90 -1.09 2.64
CA MET A 236 -11.72 -0.74 3.79
C MET A 236 -10.82 -0.22 4.89
N LEU A 237 -11.07 1.02 5.33
CA LEU A 237 -10.30 1.66 6.40
C LEU A 237 -11.10 1.70 7.68
N TYR A 238 -10.44 1.36 8.77
CA TYR A 238 -10.98 1.39 10.11
C TYR A 238 -10.05 2.23 10.99
N CYS A 239 -10.61 3.03 11.90
CA CYS A 239 -9.83 3.85 12.82
C CYS A 239 -10.23 3.56 14.26
N TRP A 240 -9.20 3.36 15.07
CA TRP A 240 -9.28 3.22 16.51
C TRP A 240 -8.76 4.50 17.16
N GLU A 241 -9.65 5.21 17.85
CA GLU A 241 -9.37 6.49 18.53
C GLU A 241 -9.47 6.38 20.06
N GLY A 242 -9.62 5.16 20.61
CA GLY A 242 -9.60 4.89 22.06
C GLY A 242 -10.61 5.65 22.93
N ASN A 243 -11.51 6.44 22.32
CA ASN A 243 -12.50 7.32 22.95
C ASN A 243 -13.84 6.61 23.16
N GLU A 244 -14.16 5.62 22.32
CA GLU A 244 -15.36 4.81 22.37
C GLU A 244 -15.03 3.32 22.15
N GLU A 245 -15.96 2.43 22.52
CA GLU A 245 -15.82 0.99 22.24
C GLU A 245 -15.88 0.69 20.73
N GLY A 246 -16.52 1.58 19.95
CA GLY A 246 -16.68 1.47 18.51
C GLY A 246 -15.39 1.75 17.74
N ILE A 247 -15.25 1.08 16.60
CA ILE A 247 -14.22 1.38 15.59
C ILE A 247 -14.92 2.11 14.45
N SER A 248 -14.44 3.29 14.10
CA SER A 248 -15.03 4.09 13.02
C SER A 248 -14.54 3.59 11.67
N GLN A 249 -15.44 3.52 10.68
CA GLN A 249 -15.04 3.26 9.30
C GLN A 249 -14.73 4.59 8.61
N ILE A 250 -13.60 4.65 7.90
CA ILE A 250 -13.17 5.82 7.16
C ILE A 250 -13.34 5.57 5.66
N GLU A 251 -13.88 6.57 4.96
CA GLU A 251 -13.99 6.51 3.51
C GLU A 251 -12.72 7.05 2.85
N PHE A 252 -11.95 6.17 2.19
CA PHE A 252 -10.66 6.55 1.60
C PHE A 252 -10.80 7.61 0.48
N SER A 253 -11.96 7.66 -0.18
CA SER A 253 -12.28 8.65 -1.21
C SER A 253 -12.06 10.10 -0.73
N GLN A 254 -12.32 10.38 0.55
CA GLN A 254 -12.18 11.69 1.19
C GLN A 254 -10.73 12.21 1.16
N PHE A 255 -9.75 11.32 1.07
CA PHE A 255 -8.33 11.68 1.06
C PHE A 255 -7.78 11.74 -0.37
N THR A 256 -8.18 10.80 -1.22
CA THR A 256 -7.69 10.70 -2.60
C THR A 256 -8.04 11.92 -3.46
N GLY A 257 -9.20 12.56 -3.25
CA GLY A 257 -9.60 13.73 -4.03
C GLY A 257 -8.67 14.92 -3.86
N ASN A 258 -8.23 15.19 -2.62
CA ASN A 258 -7.28 16.26 -2.32
C ASN A 258 -5.91 15.97 -2.95
N PHE A 259 -5.43 14.74 -2.80
CA PHE A 259 -4.16 14.29 -3.40
C PHE A 259 -4.15 14.46 -4.92
N ILE A 260 -5.19 13.98 -5.62
CA ILE A 260 -5.29 14.08 -7.08
C ILE A 260 -5.30 15.54 -7.51
N MET A 261 -6.15 16.37 -6.91
CA MET A 261 -6.26 17.79 -7.26
C MET A 261 -4.94 18.54 -7.06
N SER A 262 -4.27 18.30 -5.93
CA SER A 262 -2.94 18.87 -5.63
C SER A 262 -1.91 18.49 -6.71
N LYS A 263 -1.79 17.18 -7.00
CA LYS A 263 -0.82 16.68 -7.98
C LYS A 263 -1.13 17.11 -9.40
N THR A 264 -2.40 17.13 -9.83
CA THR A 264 -2.80 17.64 -11.14
C THR A 264 -2.40 19.10 -11.31
N LYS A 265 -2.64 19.95 -10.30
CA LYS A 265 -2.24 21.36 -10.35
C LYS A 265 -0.73 21.53 -10.53
N TYR A 266 0.06 20.74 -9.79
CA TYR A 266 1.50 20.72 -9.94
C TYR A 266 1.93 20.25 -11.35
N ASP A 267 1.37 19.14 -11.83
CA ASP A 267 1.70 18.56 -13.13
C ASP A 267 1.37 19.50 -14.30
N VAL A 268 0.23 20.20 -14.25
CA VAL A 268 -0.11 21.21 -15.26
C VAL A 268 0.95 22.32 -15.32
N SER A 269 1.46 22.77 -14.18
CA SER A 269 2.51 23.80 -14.15
C SER A 269 3.84 23.30 -14.73
N GLU A 270 4.22 22.06 -14.42
CA GLU A 270 5.45 21.44 -14.92
C GLU A 270 5.35 21.13 -16.42
N MET A 271 4.19 20.67 -16.89
CA MET A 271 3.94 20.45 -18.32
C MET A 271 3.95 21.75 -19.12
N ALA A 272 3.39 22.84 -18.57
CA ALA A 272 3.44 24.16 -19.22
C ALA A 272 4.89 24.65 -19.36
N LYS A 273 5.72 24.48 -18.33
CA LYS A 273 7.16 24.78 -18.38
C LYS A 273 7.86 23.92 -19.43
N LEU A 274 7.62 22.61 -19.44
CA LEU A 274 8.22 21.69 -20.42
C LEU A 274 7.82 22.04 -21.87
N ALA A 275 6.55 22.39 -22.10
CA ALA A 275 6.06 22.79 -23.42
C ALA A 275 6.79 24.04 -23.94
N GLN A 276 7.04 25.03 -23.07
CA GLN A 276 7.82 26.21 -23.42
C GLN A 276 9.27 25.87 -23.79
N VAL A 277 9.93 25.01 -23.00
CA VAL A 277 11.31 24.57 -23.30
C VAL A 277 11.36 23.80 -24.63
N ARG A 278 10.41 22.89 -24.89
CA ARG A 278 10.32 22.14 -26.15
C ARG A 278 10.04 23.04 -27.35
N ALA A 279 9.28 24.12 -27.18
CA ALA A 279 9.01 25.08 -28.24
C ALA A 279 10.25 25.91 -28.61
N MET A 280 11.06 26.30 -27.62
CA MET A 280 12.31 27.04 -27.85
C MET A 280 13.44 26.15 -28.39
N TYR A 281 13.50 24.90 -27.93
CA TYR A 281 14.56 23.96 -28.25
C TYR A 281 13.98 22.64 -28.78
N PRO A 282 13.39 22.64 -30.00
CA PRO A 282 12.76 21.45 -30.55
C PRO A 282 13.81 20.37 -30.84
N ASN A 283 13.40 19.09 -30.71
CA ASN A 283 14.21 17.90 -31.02
C ASN A 283 15.47 17.72 -30.17
N GLU A 284 15.60 18.43 -29.05
CA GLU A 284 16.67 18.19 -28.10
C GLU A 284 16.56 16.84 -27.39
N THR A 285 17.67 16.40 -26.80
CA THR A 285 17.73 15.13 -26.08
C THR A 285 16.93 15.15 -24.78
N THR A 286 16.47 14.00 -24.31
CA THR A 286 15.84 13.88 -22.97
C THR A 286 16.75 14.36 -21.85
N LYS A 287 18.08 14.18 -21.99
CA LYS A 287 19.06 14.73 -21.04
C LYS A 287 19.00 16.26 -20.98
N PHE A 288 18.92 16.93 -22.13
CA PHE A 288 18.79 18.39 -22.18
C PHE A 288 17.51 18.86 -21.46
N TYR A 289 16.36 18.29 -21.81
CA TYR A 289 15.09 18.68 -21.17
C TYR A 289 15.10 18.43 -19.66
N ARG A 290 15.68 17.33 -19.18
CA ARG A 290 15.79 17.07 -17.73
C ARG A 290 16.61 18.14 -17.02
N VAL A 291 17.72 18.59 -17.62
CA VAL A 291 18.54 19.67 -17.05
C VAL A 291 17.74 20.97 -16.98
N GLN A 292 17.03 21.34 -18.05
CA GLN A 292 16.19 22.55 -18.08
C GLN A 292 15.01 22.49 -17.10
N MET A 293 14.45 21.29 -16.89
CA MET A 293 13.36 21.08 -15.95
C MET A 293 13.81 21.01 -14.49
N GLY A 294 15.10 20.77 -14.23
CA GLY A 294 15.62 20.55 -12.88
C GLY A 294 15.36 19.13 -12.37
N TYR A 295 15.36 18.13 -13.27
CA TYR A 295 15.08 16.72 -12.95
C TYR A 295 16.36 15.88 -12.90
N PRO A 296 17.12 15.89 -11.80
CA PRO A 296 18.42 15.22 -11.70
C PRO A 296 18.32 13.70 -11.84
N ARG A 297 17.21 13.08 -11.43
CA ARG A 297 17.01 11.61 -11.52
C ARG A 297 15.69 11.17 -12.14
N GLN A 298 14.76 12.09 -12.42
CA GLN A 298 13.37 11.79 -12.78
C GLN A 298 13.14 11.64 -14.30
N LEU A 299 13.74 10.63 -14.94
CA LEU A 299 13.56 10.41 -16.38
C LEU A 299 12.14 9.98 -16.74
N ARG A 300 11.52 9.14 -15.91
CA ARG A 300 10.22 8.53 -16.16
C ARG A 300 9.10 9.55 -16.04
N LYS A 301 9.24 10.47 -15.10
CA LYS A 301 8.37 11.64 -14.96
C LYS A 301 8.41 12.52 -16.22
N LEU A 302 9.62 12.83 -16.73
CA LEU A 302 9.79 13.60 -17.96
C LEU A 302 9.12 12.91 -19.16
N LEU A 303 9.42 11.62 -19.36
CA LEU A 303 8.88 10.86 -20.49
C LEU A 303 7.34 10.83 -20.45
N GLY A 304 6.75 10.62 -19.27
CA GLY A 304 5.30 10.70 -19.15
C GLY A 304 4.73 12.07 -19.51
N TYR A 305 5.48 13.17 -19.29
CA TYR A 305 4.95 14.52 -19.55
C TYR A 305 5.04 14.80 -21.04
N ILE A 306 6.09 14.30 -21.69
CA ILE A 306 6.22 14.32 -23.14
C ILE A 306 5.05 13.57 -23.78
N ASP A 307 4.75 12.34 -23.34
CA ASP A 307 3.65 11.56 -23.90
C ASP A 307 2.28 12.23 -23.69
N GLU A 308 2.04 12.83 -22.52
CA GLU A 308 0.80 13.54 -22.24
C GLU A 308 0.66 14.81 -23.10
N LEU A 309 1.74 15.60 -23.24
CA LEU A 309 1.78 16.75 -24.14
C LEU A 309 1.59 16.35 -25.61
N ASP A 310 2.04 15.15 -25.99
CA ASP A 310 1.88 14.58 -27.33
C ASP A 310 0.51 13.90 -27.53
N GLY A 311 -0.39 13.95 -26.53
CA GLY A 311 -1.75 13.42 -26.59
C GLY A 311 -1.86 11.89 -26.49
N LYS A 312 -0.78 11.19 -26.10
CA LYS A 312 -0.75 9.73 -25.99
C LYS A 312 -1.27 9.22 -24.64
N GLY A 313 -1.18 10.04 -23.60
CA GLY A 313 -1.50 9.68 -22.22
C GLY A 313 -0.26 9.55 -21.33
N ARG A 314 -0.42 9.75 -20.02
CA ARG A 314 0.68 9.84 -19.04
C ARG A 314 1.53 8.56 -18.94
N ASN A 315 0.95 7.40 -19.23
CA ASN A 315 1.56 6.08 -19.00
C ASN A 315 1.91 5.29 -20.27
N SER A 316 1.71 5.89 -21.45
CA SER A 316 1.73 5.17 -22.74
C SER A 316 3.08 4.53 -23.07
N TYR A 317 4.20 5.20 -22.75
CA TYR A 317 5.55 4.62 -22.88
C TYR A 317 5.75 3.27 -22.16
N TYR A 318 4.93 2.93 -21.16
CA TYR A 318 5.00 1.67 -20.41
C TYR A 318 4.04 0.59 -20.90
N LEU A 319 2.96 0.98 -21.56
CA LEU A 319 1.90 0.09 -22.01
C LEU A 319 2.12 -0.39 -23.45
N GLU A 320 2.87 0.35 -24.27
CA GLU A 320 3.13 0.04 -25.69
C GLU A 320 4.35 -0.88 -25.94
N LYS A 321 4.65 -1.85 -25.06
CA LYS A 321 5.74 -2.81 -25.30
C LYS A 321 5.32 -4.26 -25.14
#